data_AF-A0A391PQN3-F1
#
_entry.id   AF-A0A391PQN3-F1
#
_cell.length_a   1.000
_cell.length_b   1.000
_cell.length_c   1.000
_cell.angle_alpha   90.00
_cell.angle_beta   90.00
_cell.angle_gamma   90.00
#
_symmetry.space_group_name_H-M   'P 1'
#
loop_
_entity.id
_entity.type
_entity.pdbx_description
1 polymer ?
#
loop_
_entity_poly.entity_id
_entity_poly.type
_entity_poly.pdbx_seq_one_letter_code
_entity_poly.pdbx_strand_id
1 'polypeptide(L)'
;MTTHGARWIRAALQVNPYGYEGRNAPKKNFSSEEAYNSALLDECETQGISLIAVTDHWCVDSSRSLIDAATGRGIVALPGFEANSSEGIHILVIFEAGTGLDPVCWTR
;
A
#
# COMPACT_ATOMS: atom_id res chain seq x y z
N MET A 1 11.86 9.88 -28.05
CA MET A 1 11.31 8.73 -28.79
C MET A 1 10.56 7.87 -27.81
N THR A 2 9.22 7.87 -27.86
CA THR A 2 8.40 6.90 -27.12
C THR A 2 8.47 5.57 -27.87
N THR A 3 9.12 4.58 -27.28
CA THR A 3 9.10 3.21 -27.80
C THR A 3 7.68 2.66 -27.66
N HIS A 4 7.00 2.44 -28.79
CA HIS A 4 5.73 1.74 -28.81
C HIS A 4 5.99 0.25 -28.55
N GLY A 5 5.53 -0.28 -27.41
CA GLY A 5 5.74 -1.68 -27.00
C GLY A 5 5.37 -1.92 -25.53
N ALA A 6 5.34 -3.20 -25.13
CA ALA A 6 5.11 -3.57 -23.73
C ALA A 6 6.28 -3.14 -22.84
N ARG A 7 5.96 -2.67 -21.63
CA ARG A 7 6.95 -2.26 -20.61
C ARG A 7 6.80 -3.13 -19.38
N TRP A 8 7.93 -3.62 -18.87
CA TRP A 8 7.97 -4.30 -17.58
C TRP A 8 7.99 -3.27 -16.46
N ILE A 9 7.16 -3.47 -15.46
CA ILE A 9 7.16 -2.70 -14.21
C ILE A 9 7.31 -3.66 -13.05
N ARG A 10 7.98 -3.20 -11.99
CA ARG A 10 8.00 -3.91 -10.72
C ARG A 10 6.93 -3.32 -9.81
N ALA A 11 6.13 -4.18 -9.21
CA ALA A 11 5.04 -3.80 -8.33
C ALA A 11 5.12 -4.52 -6.98
N ALA A 12 4.67 -3.84 -5.91
CA ALA A 12 4.45 -4.44 -4.60
C ALA A 12 2.94 -4.39 -4.28
N LEU A 13 2.25 -5.52 -4.43
CA LEU A 13 0.77 -5.55 -4.40
C LEU A 13 0.17 -5.92 -3.03
N GLN A 14 1.00 -6.10 -2.01
CA GLN A 14 0.57 -6.34 -0.63
C GLN A 14 1.47 -5.54 0.30
N VAL A 15 1.15 -4.25 0.46
CA VAL A 15 1.89 -3.33 1.31
C VAL A 15 1.03 -2.96 2.51
N ASN A 16 1.52 -3.21 3.70
CA ASN A 16 0.84 -2.81 4.93
C ASN A 16 1.20 -1.36 5.28
N PRO A 17 0.24 -0.49 5.65
CA PRO A 17 0.53 0.87 6.06
C PRO A 17 1.09 0.92 7.50
N TYR A 18 1.50 2.11 7.96
CA TYR A 18 2.02 2.30 9.32
C TYR A 18 1.04 1.82 10.41
N GLY A 19 -0.26 2.01 10.17
CA GLY A 19 -1.34 1.58 11.05
C GLY A 19 -1.50 0.07 11.19
N TYR A 20 -0.84 -0.74 10.35
CA TYR A 20 -0.98 -2.19 10.37
C TYR A 20 -0.58 -2.80 11.71
N GLU A 21 -1.49 -3.61 12.24
CA GLU A 21 -1.30 -4.35 13.48
C GLU A 21 -1.01 -5.82 13.17
N GLY A 22 0.14 -6.32 13.62
CA GLY A 22 0.55 -7.70 13.39
C GLY A 22 1.97 -7.99 13.83
N ARG A 23 2.49 -9.16 13.42
CA ARG A 23 3.85 -9.58 13.77
C ARG A 23 4.90 -8.54 13.34
N ASN A 24 4.73 -8.01 12.13
CA ASN A 24 5.64 -7.05 11.50
C ASN A 24 5.10 -5.61 11.51
N ALA A 25 4.31 -5.24 12.53
CA ALA A 25 3.77 -3.89 12.68
C ALA A 25 4.87 -2.82 12.55
N PRO A 26 4.75 -1.84 11.63
CA PRO A 26 5.75 -0.80 11.42
C PRO A 26 6.12 -0.01 12.69
N LYS A 27 5.14 0.24 13.56
CA LYS A 27 5.30 0.93 14.85
C LYS A 27 6.36 0.33 15.77
N LYS A 28 6.77 -0.93 15.56
CA LYS A 28 7.86 -1.58 16.33
C LYS A 28 9.25 -1.06 15.95
N ASN A 29 9.41 -0.51 14.76
CA ASN A 29 10.71 -0.09 14.21
C ASN A 29 10.74 1.40 13.83
N PHE A 30 9.59 2.05 13.69
CA PHE A 30 9.48 3.44 13.27
C PHE A 30 8.69 4.26 14.30
N SER A 31 9.25 5.40 14.68
CA SER A 31 8.67 6.31 15.68
C SER A 31 7.51 7.16 15.15
N SER A 32 7.33 7.26 13.84
CA SER A 32 6.21 7.96 13.22
C SER A 32 5.80 7.36 11.88
N GLU A 33 4.58 7.68 11.45
CA GLU A 33 4.01 7.29 10.15
C GLU A 33 4.79 7.89 8.98
N GLU A 34 5.19 9.15 9.09
CA GLU A 34 5.98 9.84 8.07
C GLU A 34 7.35 9.19 7.89
N ALA A 35 8.01 8.81 9.00
CA ALA A 35 9.30 8.14 8.97
C ALA A 35 9.20 6.77 8.28
N TYR A 36 8.14 6.01 8.58
CA TYR A 36 7.86 4.74 7.91
C TYR A 36 7.58 4.92 6.42
N ASN A 37 6.67 5.83 6.06
CA ASN A 37 6.29 6.09 4.67
C ASN A 37 7.50 6.52 3.86
N SER A 38 8.35 7.42 4.38
CA SER A 38 9.57 7.83 3.70
C SER A 38 10.50 6.65 3.45
N ALA A 39 10.83 5.88 4.50
CA ALA A 39 11.75 4.75 4.37
C ALA A 39 11.24 3.65 3.42
N LEU A 40 9.95 3.37 3.44
CA LEU A 40 9.33 2.41 2.53
C LEU A 40 9.41 2.88 1.07
N LEU A 41 9.16 4.16 0.81
CA LEU A 41 9.19 4.71 -0.54
C LEU A 41 10.62 4.90 -1.06
N ASP A 42 11.58 5.23 -0.18
CA ASP A 42 13.01 5.22 -0.51
C ASP A 42 13.47 3.83 -0.96
N GLU A 43 12.99 2.77 -0.31
CA GLU A 43 13.26 1.39 -0.72
C GLU A 43 12.54 1.04 -2.03
N CYS A 44 11.30 1.51 -2.26
CA CYS A 44 10.60 1.32 -3.53
C CYS A 44 11.41 1.91 -4.70
N GLU A 45 11.91 3.13 -4.55
CA GLU A 45 12.76 3.79 -5.55
C GLU A 45 14.06 3.01 -5.80
N THR A 46 14.73 2.58 -4.71
CA THR A 46 15.96 1.77 -4.77
C THR A 46 15.73 0.45 -5.53
N GLN A 47 14.56 -0.17 -5.34
CA GLN A 47 14.18 -1.44 -5.97
C GLN A 47 13.57 -1.27 -7.37
N GLY A 48 13.36 -0.04 -7.85
CA GLY A 48 12.68 0.26 -9.11
C GLY A 48 11.19 -0.11 -9.12
N ILE A 49 10.55 -0.09 -7.94
CA ILE A 49 9.11 -0.32 -7.78
C ILE A 49 8.38 0.98 -8.09
N SER A 50 7.51 0.93 -9.09
CA SER A 50 6.74 2.10 -9.56
C SER A 50 5.22 1.95 -9.35
N LEU A 51 4.79 0.82 -8.79
CA LEU A 51 3.38 0.53 -8.48
C LEU A 51 3.29 -0.18 -7.12
N ILE A 52 2.46 0.33 -6.22
CA ILE A 52 2.15 -0.32 -4.94
C ILE A 52 0.64 -0.50 -4.77
N ALA A 53 0.22 -1.50 -4.02
CA ALA A 53 -1.12 -1.59 -3.47
C ALA A 53 -1.04 -1.65 -1.94
N VAL A 54 -1.73 -0.73 -1.27
CA VAL A 54 -1.77 -0.66 0.19
C VAL A 54 -2.98 -1.46 0.68
N THR A 55 -2.74 -2.47 1.53
CA THR A 55 -3.72 -3.50 1.87
C THR A 55 -3.65 -3.85 3.36
N ASP A 56 -4.16 -2.99 4.23
CA ASP A 56 -4.32 -3.32 5.66
C ASP A 56 -5.44 -4.35 5.87
N HIS A 57 -5.48 -4.99 7.05
CA HIS A 57 -6.58 -5.89 7.40
C HIS A 57 -7.89 -5.10 7.54
N TRP A 58 -8.80 -5.30 6.59
CA TRP A 58 -10.15 -4.72 6.57
C TRP A 58 -10.24 -3.18 6.61
N CYS A 59 -9.15 -2.45 6.43
CA CYS A 59 -9.12 -1.00 6.63
C CYS A 59 -8.43 -0.29 5.47
N VAL A 60 -9.20 0.51 4.74
CA VAL A 60 -8.63 1.34 3.65
C VAL A 60 -8.11 2.67 4.20
N ASP A 61 -8.64 3.15 5.32
CA ASP A 61 -8.39 4.50 5.83
C ASP A 61 -6.94 4.71 6.28
N SER A 62 -6.33 3.67 6.85
CA SER A 62 -4.91 3.67 7.25
C SER A 62 -3.95 3.81 6.07
N SER A 63 -4.45 3.71 4.83
CA SER A 63 -3.65 3.79 3.61
C SER A 63 -3.40 5.22 3.14
N ARG A 64 -4.18 6.21 3.60
CA ARG A 64 -4.27 7.53 2.97
C ARG A 64 -2.93 8.26 2.89
N SER A 65 -2.23 8.39 4.02
CA SER A 65 -0.96 9.12 4.09
C SER A 65 0.11 8.48 3.18
N LEU A 66 0.14 7.15 3.11
CA LEU A 66 1.10 6.39 2.32
C LEU A 66 0.80 6.52 0.83
N ILE A 67 -0.48 6.46 0.44
CA ILE A 67 -0.93 6.67 -0.94
C ILE A 67 -0.59 8.08 -1.40
N ASP A 68 -0.85 9.10 -0.58
CA ASP A 68 -0.56 10.50 -0.90
C ASP A 68 0.96 10.71 -1.05
N ALA A 69 1.76 10.16 -0.13
CA ALA A 69 3.21 10.24 -0.18
C ALA A 69 3.81 9.52 -1.41
N ALA A 70 3.31 8.33 -1.75
CA ALA A 70 3.74 7.57 -2.93
C ALA A 70 3.41 8.32 -4.22
N THR A 71 2.20 8.86 -4.32
CA THR A 71 1.75 9.65 -5.46
C THR A 71 2.62 10.89 -5.65
N GLY A 72 2.97 11.58 -4.56
CA GLY A 72 3.89 12.72 -4.57
C GLY A 72 5.30 12.41 -5.10
N ARG A 73 5.72 11.14 -5.03
CA ARG A 73 7.00 10.63 -5.57
C ARG A 73 6.88 10.01 -6.97
N GLY A 74 5.69 10.05 -7.58
CA GLY A 74 5.44 9.45 -8.90
C GLY A 74 5.32 7.92 -8.89
N ILE A 75 5.14 7.31 -7.73
CA ILE A 75 4.79 5.89 -7.57
C ILE A 75 3.27 5.79 -7.65
N VAL A 76 2.75 4.93 -8.55
CA VAL A 76 1.31 4.68 -8.62
C VAL A 76 0.90 3.90 -7.36
N ALA A 77 -0.05 4.42 -6.61
CA ALA A 77 -0.55 3.78 -5.39
C ALA A 77 -2.02 3.39 -5.54
N LEU A 78 -2.29 2.09 -5.38
CA LEU A 78 -3.62 1.50 -5.44
C LEU A 78 -4.17 1.33 -4.02
N PRO A 79 -5.36 1.84 -3.71
CA PRO A 79 -6.00 1.54 -2.46
C PRO A 79 -6.57 0.13 -2.44
N GLY A 80 -6.59 -0.49 -1.27
CA GLY A 80 -7.08 -1.84 -1.08
C GLY A 80 -7.14 -2.26 0.37
N PHE A 81 -7.52 -3.50 0.59
CA PHE A 81 -7.50 -4.15 1.91
C PHE A 81 -7.31 -5.66 1.75
N GLU A 82 -6.86 -6.29 2.82
CA GLU A 82 -6.83 -7.74 2.96
C GLU A 82 -8.07 -8.19 3.72
N ALA A 83 -8.98 -8.86 3.03
CA ALA A 83 -10.11 -9.57 3.64
C ALA A 83 -9.68 -10.98 4.02
N ASN A 84 -10.26 -11.51 5.09
CA ASN A 84 -10.04 -12.91 5.46
C ASN A 84 -11.34 -13.65 5.77
N SER A 85 -11.40 -14.93 5.41
CA SER A 85 -12.53 -15.80 5.78
C SER A 85 -12.33 -16.41 7.17
N SER A 86 -13.41 -16.96 7.73
CA SER A 86 -13.37 -17.80 8.93
C SER A 86 -12.60 -19.11 8.74
N GLU A 87 -12.39 -19.54 7.49
CA GLU A 87 -11.61 -20.71 7.11
C GLU A 87 -10.11 -20.41 6.99
N GLY A 88 -9.69 -19.17 7.25
CA GLY A 88 -8.28 -18.75 7.19
C GLY A 88 -7.77 -18.41 5.78
N ILE A 89 -8.66 -18.17 4.82
CA ILE A 89 -8.29 -17.70 3.48
C ILE A 89 -8.12 -16.19 3.51
N HIS A 90 -7.05 -15.67 2.92
CA HIS A 90 -6.75 -14.24 2.80
C HIS A 90 -6.90 -13.81 1.34
N ILE A 91 -7.60 -12.70 1.10
CA ILE A 91 -7.93 -12.17 -0.23
C ILE A 91 -7.54 -10.69 -0.26
N LEU A 92 -6.70 -10.32 -1.23
CA LEU A 92 -6.40 -8.93 -1.53
C LEU A 92 -7.50 -8.35 -2.42
N VAL A 93 -8.11 -7.27 -1.95
CA VAL A 93 -9.05 -6.46 -2.74
C VAL A 93 -8.34 -5.17 -3.08
N ILE A 94 -8.12 -4.92 -4.37
CA ILE A 94 -7.35 -3.78 -4.87
C ILE A 94 -8.25 -3.00 -5.83
N PHE A 95 -8.31 -1.68 -5.64
CA PHE A 95 -9.08 -0.76 -6.46
C PHE A 95 -8.17 0.07 -7.37
N GLU A 96 -8.77 0.72 -8.36
CA GLU A 96 -8.04 1.60 -9.27
C GLU A 96 -7.45 2.81 -8.52
N ALA A 97 -6.30 3.31 -8.98
CA ALA A 97 -5.70 4.53 -8.45
C ALA A 97 -6.70 5.70 -8.54
N GLY A 98 -6.79 6.49 -7.47
CA GLY A 98 -7.76 7.59 -7.39
C GLY A 98 -9.17 7.20 -6.94
N THR A 99 -9.43 5.91 -6.68
CA THR A 99 -10.63 5.50 -5.96
C THR A 99 -10.65 6.18 -4.58
N GLY A 100 -11.78 6.80 -4.22
CA GLY A 100 -11.94 7.47 -2.94
C GLY A 100 -11.73 6.52 -1.75
N LEU A 101 -10.96 6.95 -0.76
CA LEU A 101 -10.81 6.26 0.53
C LEU A 101 -11.89 6.78 1.48
N ASP A 102 -13.15 6.57 1.10
CA ASP A 102 -14.24 6.78 2.05
C ASP A 102 -14.03 5.84 3.24
N PRO A 103 -14.39 6.24 4.47
CA PRO A 103 -14.05 5.50 5.66
C PRO A 103 -14.66 4.10 5.65
N VAL A 104 -13.81 3.11 5.38
CA VAL A 104 -14.19 1.72 5.21
C VAL A 104 -13.15 0.89 5.97
N CYS A 105 -13.26 0.95 7.30
CA CYS A 105 -12.57 0.05 8.22
C CYS A 105 -13.60 -0.86 8.87
N TRP A 106 -13.69 -2.10 8.37
CA TRP A 106 -14.63 -3.08 8.90
C TRP A 106 -14.00 -3.78 10.09
N THR A 107 -14.70 -3.76 11.23
CA THR A 107 -14.41 -4.73 12.29
C THR A 107 -14.98 -6.08 11.87
N ARG A 108 -14.17 -7.15 11.97
CA ARG A 108 -14.63 -8.53 11.77
C ARG A 108 -15.89 -8.85 12.56
#